data_AF-A0A496QMQ3-F1
#
_entry.id   AF-A0A496QMQ3-F1
#
_cell.length_a   1.000
_cell.length_b   1.000
_cell.length_c   1.000
_cell.angle_alpha   90.00
_cell.angle_beta   90.00
_cell.angle_gamma   90.00
#
_symmetry.space_group_name_H-M   'P 1'
#
loop_
_entity.id
_entity.type
_entity.pdbx_description
1 polymer ?
#
loop_
_entity_poly.entity_id
_entity_poly.type
_entity_poly.pdbx_seq_one_letter_code
_entity_poly.pdbx_strand_id
1 'polypeptide(L)'
;MEIQKIIVLPQVNLGVVYARPLELPLFYSLYPGSIHDVTTLTNVITELEILTLSDTLFVLDKGFYSRTNLSKMRDIDHIIPLQVNTKLEHEVVGKYQSEIRTSEYAISCNTNMLYCAADSVTIGEMDYQAYVYLDERRQAEEKEAFLKTIM
;
A
#
# COMPACT_ATOMS: atom_id res chain seq x y z
N MET A 1 43.93 -9.13 0.53
CA MET A 1 42.84 -8.59 -0.29
C MET A 1 41.64 -9.49 -0.07
N GLU A 2 40.89 -9.26 1.02
CA GLU A 2 39.72 -10.06 1.35
C GLU A 2 38.53 -9.56 0.54
N ILE A 3 37.94 -10.45 -0.24
CA ILE A 3 36.69 -10.20 -0.95
C ILE A 3 35.60 -10.22 0.14
N GLN A 4 35.10 -9.05 0.49
CA GLN A 4 33.94 -8.92 1.38
C GLN A 4 32.75 -9.58 0.68
N LYS A 5 32.48 -10.83 1.06
CA LYS A 5 31.32 -11.60 0.62
C LYS A 5 30.09 -10.78 0.99
N ILE A 6 29.37 -10.26 0.00
CA ILE A 6 28.09 -9.58 0.22
C ILE A 6 27.16 -10.65 0.80
N ILE A 7 26.97 -10.64 2.12
CA ILE A 7 25.98 -11.46 2.78
C ILE A 7 24.64 -10.83 2.42
N VAL A 8 23.96 -11.41 1.43
CA VAL A 8 22.58 -11.05 1.13
C VAL A 8 21.75 -11.52 2.32
N LEU A 9 21.24 -10.58 3.11
CA LEU A 9 20.36 -10.90 4.22
C LEU A 9 19.07 -11.52 3.66
N PRO A 10 18.54 -12.57 4.29
CA PRO A 10 17.27 -13.15 3.87
C PRO A 10 16.16 -12.10 4.02
N GLN A 11 15.42 -11.85 2.95
CA GLN A 11 14.22 -11.02 2.99
C GLN A 11 13.11 -11.80 3.72
N VAL A 12 12.48 -11.16 4.70
CA VAL A 12 11.34 -11.70 5.45
C VAL A 12 10.21 -10.69 5.38
N ASN A 13 9.01 -11.17 5.08
CA ASN A 13 7.77 -10.40 5.15
C ASN A 13 7.14 -10.62 6.53
N LEU A 14 6.58 -9.56 7.11
CA LEU A 14 5.97 -9.60 8.44
C LEU A 14 4.49 -9.25 8.32
N GLY A 15 3.62 -10.14 8.78
CA GLY A 15 2.21 -9.82 9.01
C GLY A 15 1.98 -9.50 10.48
N VAL A 16 1.20 -8.46 10.77
CA VAL A 16 0.86 -8.04 12.13
C VAL A 16 -0.63 -7.81 12.23
N VAL A 17 -1.27 -8.39 13.25
CA VAL A 17 -2.64 -8.09 13.65
C VAL A 17 -2.58 -7.11 14.81
N TYR A 18 -3.16 -5.93 14.61
CA TYR A 18 -3.11 -4.82 15.56
C TYR A 18 -4.51 -4.41 15.98
N ALA A 19 -4.81 -4.46 17.27
CA ALA A 19 -6.12 -4.11 17.80
C ALA A 19 -6.30 -2.60 17.89
N ARG A 20 -7.37 -2.09 17.30
CA ARG A 20 -7.87 -0.74 17.52
C ARG A 20 -9.20 -0.79 18.29
N PRO A 21 -9.48 0.16 19.20
CA PRO A 21 -8.63 1.27 19.62
C PRO A 21 -7.63 0.90 20.75
N LEU A 22 -7.51 -0.38 21.11
CA LEU A 22 -6.66 -0.82 22.23
C LEU A 22 -5.16 -0.53 22.04
N GLU A 23 -4.73 -0.26 20.81
CA GLU A 23 -3.34 0.07 20.46
C GLU A 23 -2.34 -1.04 20.79
N LEU A 24 -2.78 -2.29 20.71
CA LEU A 24 -2.00 -3.47 21.07
C LEU A 24 -1.79 -4.41 19.87
N PRO A 25 -0.55 -4.87 19.60
CA PRO A 25 -0.33 -5.97 18.67
C PRO A 25 -0.85 -7.26 19.30
N LEU A 26 -1.81 -7.91 18.64
CA LEU A 26 -2.39 -9.18 19.11
C LEU A 26 -1.59 -10.38 18.62
N PHE A 27 -1.08 -10.30 17.40
CA PHE A 27 -0.43 -11.41 16.73
C PHE A 27 0.54 -10.93 15.66
N TYR A 28 1.59 -11.71 15.40
CA TYR A 28 2.48 -11.48 14.27
C TYR A 28 2.90 -12.82 13.65
N SER A 29 3.14 -12.83 12.34
CA SER A 29 3.60 -14.01 11.60
C SER A 29 4.73 -13.62 10.64
N LEU A 30 5.74 -14.48 10.54
CA LEU A 30 6.90 -14.30 9.66
C LEU A 30 6.72 -15.15 8.40
N TYR A 31 6.81 -14.49 7.26
CA TYR A 31 6.65 -15.08 5.94
C TYR A 31 7.99 -15.01 5.20
N PRO A 32 8.50 -16.11 4.61
CA PRO A 32 9.62 -16.03 3.67
C PRO A 32 9.37 -14.97 2.59
N GLY A 33 10.38 -14.14 2.29
CA GLY A 33 10.25 -13.00 1.37
C GLY A 33 9.88 -13.38 -0.07
N SER A 34 9.97 -14.67 -0.43
CA SER A 34 9.66 -15.20 -1.77
C SER A 34 8.33 -15.96 -1.86
N ILE A 35 7.47 -15.90 -0.84
CA ILE A 35 6.18 -16.62 -0.92
C ILE A 35 5.32 -15.99 -2.02
N HIS A 36 4.77 -16.82 -2.90
CA HIS A 36 3.76 -16.42 -3.87
C HIS A 36 2.57 -15.79 -3.13
N ASP A 37 2.37 -14.48 -3.29
CA ASP A 37 1.45 -13.61 -2.53
C ASP A 37 0.03 -14.18 -2.32
N VAL A 38 -0.40 -15.04 -3.24
CA VAL A 38 -1.72 -15.69 -3.28
C VAL A 38 -1.95 -16.68 -2.12
N THR A 39 -0.93 -17.44 -1.71
CA THR A 39 -1.07 -18.39 -0.59
C THR A 39 -0.98 -17.67 0.75
N THR A 40 -0.11 -16.66 0.86
CA THR A 40 0.03 -15.84 2.07
C THR A 40 -1.30 -15.20 2.48
N LEU A 41 -1.98 -14.54 1.54
CA LEU A 41 -3.25 -13.86 1.83
C LEU A 41 -4.35 -14.84 2.27
N THR A 42 -4.42 -16.02 1.64
CA THR A 42 -5.40 -17.06 2.01
C THR A 42 -5.13 -17.61 3.41
N ASN A 43 -3.86 -17.76 3.78
CA ASN A 43 -3.47 -18.21 5.11
C ASN A 43 -3.82 -17.16 6.17
N VAL A 44 -3.55 -15.86 5.91
CA VAL A 44 -3.91 -14.77 6.82
C VAL A 44 -5.42 -14.72 7.08
N ILE A 45 -6.24 -14.86 6.04
CA ILE A 45 -7.70 -14.90 6.18
C ILE A 45 -8.12 -16.08 7.06
N THR A 46 -7.60 -17.27 6.78
CA THR A 46 -7.86 -18.47 7.61
C THR A 46 -7.44 -18.28 9.07
N GLU A 47 -6.28 -17.65 9.32
CA GLU A 47 -5.81 -17.38 10.68
C GLU A 47 -6.75 -16.42 11.44
N LEU A 48 -7.24 -15.36 10.79
CA LEU A 48 -8.18 -14.42 11.40
C LEU A 48 -9.54 -15.06 11.71
N GLU A 49 -10.03 -15.94 10.83
CA GLU A 49 -11.24 -16.72 11.07
C GLU A 49 -11.08 -17.62 12.31
N ILE A 50 -9.94 -18.31 12.45
CA ILE A 50 -9.62 -19.13 13.63
C ILE A 50 -9.57 -18.28 14.90
N LEU A 51 -9.04 -17.06 14.81
CA LEU A 51 -8.99 -16.11 15.92
C LEU A 51 -10.34 -15.43 16.19
N THR A 52 -11.38 -15.73 15.42
CA THR A 52 -12.73 -15.12 15.49
C THR A 52 -12.72 -13.59 15.34
N LEU A 53 -11.73 -13.07 14.61
CA LEU A 53 -11.59 -11.65 14.30
C LEU A 53 -12.33 -11.36 12.99
N SER A 54 -13.59 -10.90 13.10
CA SER A 54 -14.50 -10.69 11.96
C SER A 54 -14.57 -9.24 11.48
N ASP A 55 -14.18 -8.27 12.32
CA ASP A 55 -14.12 -6.84 11.97
C ASP A 55 -12.65 -6.44 11.79
N THR A 56 -12.13 -6.61 10.57
CA THR A 56 -10.71 -6.44 10.26
C THR A 56 -10.50 -5.63 8.99
N LEU A 57 -9.65 -4.61 9.08
CA LEU A 57 -9.15 -3.84 7.95
C LEU A 57 -7.75 -4.31 7.56
N PHE A 58 -7.59 -4.77 6.33
CA PHE A 58 -6.29 -5.18 5.80
C PHE A 58 -5.56 -3.95 5.25
N VAL A 59 -4.32 -3.73 5.69
CA VAL A 59 -3.44 -2.72 5.10
C VAL A 59 -2.28 -3.45 4.44
N LEU A 60 -2.26 -3.41 3.11
CA LEU A 60 -1.38 -4.24 2.29
C LEU A 60 -0.37 -3.41 1.52
N ASP A 61 0.79 -4.01 1.24
CA ASP A 61 1.76 -3.42 0.31
C ASP A 61 1.33 -3.66 -1.16
N LYS A 62 1.90 -2.87 -2.07
CA LYS A 62 1.66 -2.96 -3.52
C LYS A 62 1.92 -4.35 -4.09
N GLY A 63 2.81 -5.15 -3.47
CA GLY A 63 3.10 -6.52 -3.91
C GLY A 63 1.87 -7.43 -3.90
N PHE A 64 0.90 -7.16 -3.03
CA PHE A 64 -0.35 -7.92 -2.97
C PHE A 64 -1.36 -7.53 -4.05
N TYR A 65 -1.08 -6.49 -4.84
CA TYR A 65 -2.00 -6.00 -5.87
C TYR A 65 -2.03 -6.99 -7.05
N SER A 66 -3.09 -7.78 -7.11
CA SER A 66 -3.43 -8.59 -8.27
C SER A 66 -4.94 -8.79 -8.34
N ARG A 67 -5.50 -8.90 -9.55
CA ARG A 67 -6.94 -9.13 -9.73
C ARG A 67 -7.43 -10.36 -8.95
N THR A 68 -6.61 -11.42 -8.92
CA THR A 68 -6.88 -12.63 -8.15
C THR A 68 -6.97 -12.37 -6.66
N ASN A 69 -6.03 -11.60 -6.09
CA ASN A 69 -6.04 -11.28 -4.66
C ASN A 69 -7.19 -10.33 -4.30
N LEU A 70 -7.45 -9.31 -5.11
CA LEU A 70 -8.57 -8.39 -4.91
C LEU A 70 -9.90 -9.14 -4.88
N SER A 71 -10.12 -10.06 -5.83
CA SER A 71 -11.31 -10.91 -5.86
C SER A 71 -11.47 -11.79 -4.61
N LYS A 72 -10.37 -12.24 -4.00
CA LYS A 72 -10.40 -13.03 -2.75
C LYS A 72 -10.74 -12.18 -1.52
N MET A 73 -10.46 -10.88 -1.56
CA MET A 73 -10.74 -9.93 -0.49
C MET A 73 -12.03 -9.15 -0.73
N ARG A 74 -12.93 -9.65 -1.59
CA ARG A 74 -14.15 -8.95 -1.97
C ARG A 74 -15.00 -8.55 -0.75
N ASP A 75 -15.07 -9.44 0.23
CA ASP A 75 -15.90 -9.28 1.42
C ASP A 75 -15.07 -8.86 2.64
N ILE A 76 -13.84 -8.39 2.44
CA ILE A 76 -12.91 -7.95 3.49
C ILE A 76 -12.53 -6.50 3.24
N ASP A 77 -12.68 -5.64 4.23
CA ASP A 77 -12.24 -4.26 4.14
C ASP A 77 -10.71 -4.21 3.96
N HIS A 78 -10.24 -3.49 2.93
CA HIS A 78 -8.82 -3.40 2.65
C HIS A 78 -8.38 -2.06 2.04
N ILE A 79 -7.14 -1.68 2.34
CA ILE A 79 -6.41 -0.57 1.72
C ILE A 79 -5.18 -1.17 1.05
N ILE A 80 -5.00 -0.85 -0.23
CA ILE A 80 -3.86 -1.30 -1.02
C ILE A 80 -3.41 -0.21 -1.99
N PRO A 81 -2.09 0.03 -2.14
CA PRO A 81 -1.58 0.95 -3.15
C PRO A 81 -1.99 0.51 -4.56
N LEU A 82 -2.39 1.47 -5.38
CA LEU A 82 -2.66 1.22 -6.80
C LEU A 82 -1.35 0.86 -7.52
N GLN A 83 -1.41 -0.13 -8.41
CA GLN A 83 -0.25 -0.54 -9.21
C GLN A 83 0.21 0.59 -10.15
N VAL A 84 1.47 0.98 -10.01
CA VAL A 84 2.13 2.00 -10.84
C VAL A 84 2.35 1.53 -12.27
N ASN A 85 2.46 2.49 -13.20
CA ASN A 85 2.67 2.24 -14.64
C ASN A 85 1.53 1.43 -15.28
N THR A 86 0.30 1.64 -14.79
CA THR A 86 -0.90 1.05 -15.37
C THR A 86 -1.75 2.12 -16.02
N LYS A 87 -2.59 1.73 -17.01
CA LYS A 87 -3.51 2.67 -17.66
C LYS A 87 -4.41 3.38 -16.65
N LEU A 88 -4.92 2.63 -15.68
CA LEU A 88 -5.79 3.16 -14.63
C LEU A 88 -5.06 4.18 -13.75
N GLU A 89 -3.83 3.88 -13.33
CA GLU A 89 -3.05 4.82 -12.54
C GLU A 89 -2.77 6.12 -13.32
N HIS A 90 -2.35 6.03 -14.59
CA HIS A 90 -2.14 7.21 -15.42
C HIS A 90 -3.41 8.03 -15.64
N GLU A 91 -4.56 7.39 -15.80
CA GLU A 91 -5.85 8.05 -15.95
C GLU A 91 -6.25 8.81 -14.68
N VAL A 92 -6.21 8.14 -13.53
CA VAL A 92 -6.60 8.71 -12.23
C VAL A 92 -5.64 9.82 -11.82
N VAL A 93 -4.32 9.59 -11.91
CA VAL A 93 -3.33 10.63 -11.58
C VAL A 93 -3.39 11.78 -12.57
N GLY A 94 -3.54 11.49 -13.87
CA GLY A 94 -3.63 12.50 -14.93
C GLY A 94 -4.80 13.46 -14.75
N LYS A 95 -5.95 12.96 -14.28
CA LYS A 95 -7.15 13.77 -14.00
C LYS A 95 -6.89 14.89 -12.99
N TYR A 96 -6.06 14.63 -11.97
CA TYR A 96 -5.80 15.60 -10.90
C TYR A 96 -4.45 16.30 -11.02
N GLN A 97 -3.58 15.90 -11.96
CA GLN A 97 -2.18 16.35 -12.03
C GLN A 97 -2.02 17.89 -12.05
N SER A 98 -2.91 18.60 -12.75
CA SER A 98 -2.88 20.06 -12.88
C SER A 98 -3.52 20.80 -11.70
N GLU A 99 -4.51 20.20 -11.03
CA GLU A 99 -5.38 20.90 -10.08
C GLU A 99 -5.17 20.45 -8.62
N ILE A 100 -4.48 19.34 -8.38
CA ILE A 100 -4.31 18.78 -7.02
C ILE A 100 -3.67 19.76 -6.04
N ARG A 101 -2.91 20.77 -6.52
CA ARG A 101 -2.28 21.81 -5.68
C ARG A 101 -3.22 22.94 -5.27
N THR A 102 -4.51 22.86 -5.61
CA THR A 102 -5.49 23.86 -5.18
C THR A 102 -5.91 23.63 -3.74
N SER A 103 -6.41 24.68 -3.10
CA SER A 103 -6.90 24.62 -1.71
C SER A 103 -8.07 23.66 -1.52
N GLU A 104 -8.78 23.30 -2.60
CA GLU A 104 -9.89 22.33 -2.57
C GLU A 104 -9.42 20.94 -2.12
N TYR A 105 -8.23 20.53 -2.54
CA TYR A 105 -7.66 19.23 -2.22
C TYR A 105 -6.74 19.27 -0.98
N ALA A 106 -6.51 20.45 -0.39
CA ALA A 106 -5.59 20.59 0.73
C ALA A 106 -6.17 19.95 2.00
N ILE A 107 -5.39 19.05 2.61
CA ILE A 107 -5.71 18.38 3.87
C ILE A 107 -4.61 18.59 4.91
N SER A 108 -5.00 18.78 6.16
CA SER A 108 -4.04 18.80 7.28
C SER A 108 -3.81 17.38 7.80
N CYS A 109 -2.58 16.88 7.69
CA CYS A 109 -2.17 15.60 8.24
C CYS A 109 -1.09 15.83 9.31
N ASN A 110 -1.47 15.72 10.59
CA ASN A 110 -0.65 16.10 11.73
C ASN A 110 -0.14 17.55 11.61
N THR A 111 1.19 17.74 11.54
CA THR A 111 1.85 19.03 11.37
C THR A 111 2.13 19.40 9.91
N ASN A 112 1.80 18.52 8.96
CA ASN A 112 2.08 18.69 7.54
C ASN A 112 0.80 18.96 6.75
N MET A 113 0.94 19.76 5.68
CA MET A 113 -0.11 19.94 4.69
C MET A 113 0.16 18.97 3.53
N LEU A 114 -0.87 18.22 3.14
CA LEU A 114 -0.86 17.35 1.97
C LEU A 114 -2.00 17.76 1.04
N TYR A 115 -1.99 17.26 -0.18
CA TYR A 115 -3.16 17.34 -1.06
C TYR A 115 -3.72 15.95 -1.31
N CYS A 116 -5.04 15.80 -1.29
CA CYS A 116 -5.75 14.55 -1.51
C CYS A 116 -6.96 14.77 -2.40
N ALA A 117 -7.02 14.04 -3.52
CA ALA A 117 -8.21 13.90 -4.34
C ALA A 117 -8.76 12.48 -4.20
N ALA A 118 -10.08 12.35 -4.23
CA ALA A 118 -10.76 11.06 -4.19
C ALA A 118 -11.44 10.79 -5.53
N ASP A 119 -11.40 9.55 -6.02
CA ASP A 119 -12.06 9.13 -7.24
C ASP A 119 -12.67 7.74 -7.09
N SER A 120 -13.65 7.41 -7.92
CA SER A 120 -14.23 6.07 -7.95
C SER A 120 -13.70 5.32 -9.18
N VAL A 121 -13.16 4.13 -8.96
CA VAL A 121 -12.54 3.32 -10.01
C VAL A 121 -13.02 1.88 -9.94
N THR A 122 -13.17 1.24 -11.09
CA THR A 122 -13.52 -0.19 -11.15
C THR A 122 -12.29 -1.02 -11.50
N ILE A 123 -11.95 -1.98 -10.63
CA ILE A 123 -10.82 -2.90 -10.83
C ILE A 123 -11.37 -4.33 -10.84
N GLY A 124 -11.42 -4.94 -12.03
CA GLY A 124 -12.06 -6.24 -12.18
C GLY A 124 -13.57 -6.11 -12.09
N GLU A 125 -14.17 -6.77 -11.10
CA GLU A 125 -15.61 -6.75 -10.82
C GLU A 125 -15.96 -5.94 -9.57
N MET A 126 -14.97 -5.19 -9.04
CA MET A 126 -15.10 -4.45 -7.79
C MET A 126 -14.91 -2.96 -8.03
N ASP A 127 -15.74 -2.18 -7.33
CA ASP A 127 -15.61 -0.73 -7.28
C ASP A 127 -14.79 -0.32 -6.05
N TYR A 128 -13.87 0.60 -6.27
CA TYR A 128 -12.93 1.09 -5.28
C TYR A 128 -13.00 2.61 -5.18
N GLN A 129 -12.80 3.10 -3.96
CA GLN A 129 -12.43 4.49 -3.75
C GLN A 129 -10.92 4.62 -3.91
N ALA A 130 -10.49 5.27 -4.98
CA ALA A 130 -9.11 5.66 -5.20
C ALA A 130 -8.83 6.98 -4.49
N TYR A 131 -7.65 7.09 -3.89
CA TYR A 131 -7.16 8.32 -3.28
C TYR A 131 -5.81 8.68 -3.88
N VAL A 132 -5.73 9.89 -4.44
CA VAL A 132 -4.51 10.45 -5.04
C VAL A 132 -3.94 11.46 -4.06
N TYR A 133 -2.73 11.21 -3.58
CA TYR A 133 -2.05 12.09 -2.64
C TYR A 133 -0.86 12.78 -3.28
N LEU A 134 -0.66 14.05 -2.93
CA LEU A 134 0.56 14.78 -3.20
C LEU A 134 1.14 15.29 -1.88
N ASP A 135 2.35 14.83 -1.59
CA ASP A 135 3.23 15.41 -0.58
C ASP A 135 4.34 16.20 -1.30
N GLU A 136 4.26 17.53 -1.21
CA GLU A 136 5.23 18.41 -1.88
C GLU A 136 6.64 18.30 -1.31
N ARG A 137 6.76 17.94 -0.02
CA ARG A 137 8.07 17.74 0.62
C ARG A 137 8.72 16.49 0.05
N ARG A 138 7.97 15.39 0.02
CA ARG A 138 8.42 14.14 -0.59
C ARG A 138 8.76 14.31 -2.07
N GLN A 139 7.95 15.05 -2.82
CA GLN A 139 8.22 15.36 -4.23
C GLN A 139 9.57 16.09 -4.40
N ALA A 140 9.86 17.08 -3.55
CA ALA A 140 11.12 17.82 -3.60
C ALA A 140 12.32 16.91 -3.29
N GLU A 141 12.20 16.05 -2.27
CA GLU A 141 13.23 15.07 -1.87
C GLU A 141 13.50 14.05 -3.00
N GLU A 142 12.46 13.46 -3.59
CA GLU A 142 12.58 12.50 -4.70
C GLU A 142 13.23 13.15 -5.93
N LYS A 143 12.87 14.41 -6.24
CA LYS A 143 13.48 15.18 -7.33
C LYS A 143 14.96 15.43 -7.07
N GLU A 144 15.34 15.82 -5.86
CA GLU A 144 16.74 16.04 -5.50
C GLU A 144 17.56 14.75 -5.59
N ALA A 145 17.03 13.64 -5.04
CA ALA A 145 17.68 12.34 -5.10
C ALA A 145 17.87 11.86 -6.57
N PHE A 146 16.87 12.06 -7.41
CA PHE A 146 16.96 11.75 -8.84
C PHE A 146 18.06 12.57 -9.53
N LEU A 147 18.09 13.89 -9.32
CA LEU A 147 19.12 14.76 -9.89
C LEU A 147 20.54 14.35 -9.48
N LYS A 148 20.74 13.97 -8.21
CA LYS A 148 22.03 13.45 -7.71
C LYS A 148 22.45 12.13 -8.35
N THR A 149 21.52 11.36 -8.91
CA THR A 149 21.80 10.07 -9.55
C THR A 149 22.26 10.24 -11.00
N ILE A 150 21.85 11.31 -11.67
CA ILE A 150 22.17 11.58 -13.08
C ILE A 150 23.30 12.60 -13.28
N MET A 151 23.70 13.32 -12.22
CA MET A 151 24.89 14.18 -12.19
C MET A 151 26.12 13.39 -11.77
#